data_AF-A0A8H6VRQ8-F1
#
_entry.id   AF-A0A8H6VRQ8-F1
#
_cell.length_a   1.000
_cell.length_b   1.000
_cell.length_c   1.000
_cell.angle_alpha   90.00
_cell.angle_beta   90.00
_cell.angle_gamma   90.00
#
_symmetry.space_group_name_H-M   'P 1'
#
loop_
_entity.id
_entity.type
_entity.pdbx_description
1 polymer ?
#
loop_
_entity_poly.entity_id
_entity_poly.type
_entity_poly.pdbx_seq_one_letter_code
_entity_poly.pdbx_strand_id
1 'polypeptide(L)'
;MTSLRASNVVVVSLFVGLPSQRLTEALSWSESSYRMAPYPTREEIRGFAASLATDDKSPFFNRVSTNVDWEVMGTHPAAGRFKTLDEWKAGALGVVQKTLKDQIQLELVNVIGGGDEEWAVIELEANAVCKNGKKAMAIKQFDV
;
A
#
# COMPACT_ATOMS: atom_id res chain seq x y z
N MET A 1 -36.76 0.29 11.62
CA MET A 1 -35.82 0.97 10.68
C MET A 1 -34.54 1.23 11.44
N THR A 2 -33.53 0.38 11.29
CA THR A 2 -32.24 0.54 11.98
C THR A 2 -31.19 0.83 10.92
N SER A 3 -30.92 2.13 10.72
CA SER A 3 -29.89 2.63 9.82
C SER A 3 -28.53 2.37 10.46
N LEU A 4 -27.89 1.27 10.08
CA LEU A 4 -26.48 1.02 10.40
C LEU A 4 -25.65 1.96 9.51
N ARG A 5 -25.24 3.10 10.07
CA ARG A 5 -24.16 3.92 9.52
C ARG A 5 -22.91 3.05 9.48
N ALA A 6 -22.48 2.65 8.29
CA ALA A 6 -21.20 1.98 8.09
C ALA A 6 -20.09 3.04 8.22
N SER A 7 -19.75 3.39 9.45
CA SER A 7 -18.55 4.16 9.78
C SER A 7 -17.42 3.18 10.03
N ASN A 8 -16.73 2.74 8.97
CA ASN A 8 -15.49 1.96 9.10
C ASN A 8 -14.35 2.73 8.41
N VAL A 9 -13.91 3.81 9.06
CA VAL A 9 -12.61 4.43 8.74
C VAL A 9 -11.56 3.64 9.50
N VAL A 10 -10.66 2.97 8.79
CA VAL A 10 -9.56 2.22 9.37
C VAL A 10 -8.26 2.89 8.92
N VAL A 11 -7.73 3.75 9.79
CA VAL A 11 -6.40 4.34 9.63
C VAL A 11 -5.38 3.30 10.08
N VAL A 12 -4.36 3.03 9.27
CA VAL A 12 -3.31 2.05 9.56
C VAL A 12 -1.97 2.67 9.19
N SER A 13 -1.06 2.76 10.17
CA SER A 13 0.33 3.18 10.00
C SER A 13 1.25 1.97 10.17
N LEU A 14 2.38 1.98 9.48
CA LEU A 14 3.37 0.93 9.49
C LEU A 14 4.76 1.39 9.02
N PHE A 15 5.81 0.60 9.26
CA PHE A 15 7.19 0.93 8.89
C PHE A 15 7.75 -0.18 8.00
N VAL A 16 8.42 0.16 6.90
CA VAL A 16 9.18 -0.81 6.11
C VAL A 16 10.57 -0.26 5.80
N GLY A 17 11.60 -0.82 6.42
CA GLY A 17 12.99 -0.57 6.06
C GLY A 17 13.39 -1.43 4.86
N LEU A 18 13.79 -0.79 3.75
CA LEU A 18 14.39 -1.47 2.61
C LEU A 18 15.92 -1.62 2.81
N PRO A 19 16.50 -2.83 2.62
CA PRO A 19 17.95 -2.97 2.66
C PRO A 19 18.58 -2.45 1.37
N SER A 20 19.31 -1.34 1.48
CA SER A 20 20.14 -0.77 0.41
C SER A 20 21.35 -1.67 0.14
N GLN A 21 21.43 -2.26 -1.06
CA GLN A 21 22.66 -2.93 -1.50
C GLN A 21 23.71 -1.87 -1.86
N ARG A 22 24.74 -1.83 -1.02
CA ARG A 22 25.88 -0.92 -1.06
C ARG A 22 26.84 -1.29 -2.19
N LEU A 23 27.05 -0.38 -3.15
CA LEU A 23 28.23 -0.37 -4.02
C LEU A 23 29.02 0.90 -3.72
N THR A 24 30.22 0.74 -3.18
CA THR A 24 31.24 1.80 -3.04
C THR A 24 32.34 1.56 -4.06
N GLU A 25 32.61 2.52 -4.94
CA GLU A 25 33.92 3.17 -5.09
C GLU A 25 33.90 4.31 -6.13
N ALA A 26 34.94 5.15 -6.06
CA ALA A 26 34.99 6.58 -6.34
C ALA A 26 34.97 7.00 -7.83
N LEU A 27 34.66 8.30 -8.06
CA LEU A 27 35.56 9.28 -8.72
C LEU A 27 34.96 10.69 -8.65
N SER A 28 35.77 11.68 -8.25
CA SER A 28 35.40 13.09 -8.11
C SER A 28 35.76 13.90 -9.36
N TRP A 29 34.75 14.38 -10.09
CA TRP A 29 34.81 15.55 -10.97
C TRP A 29 33.45 16.26 -10.91
N SER A 30 33.42 17.56 -11.22
CA SER A 30 32.28 18.46 -10.99
C SER A 30 30.97 17.97 -11.63
N GLU A 31 30.11 17.41 -10.80
CA GLU A 31 28.82 16.87 -11.18
C GLU A 31 27.79 17.64 -10.35
N SER A 32 26.86 18.34 -10.99
CA SER A 32 25.50 18.38 -10.44
C SER A 32 25.00 16.94 -10.49
N SER A 33 25.59 16.07 -9.66
CA SER A 33 25.31 14.66 -9.59
C SER A 33 23.85 14.58 -9.21
N TYR A 34 23.05 14.06 -10.13
CA TYR A 34 21.76 13.49 -9.83
C TYR A 34 22.00 12.47 -8.71
N ARG A 35 21.89 12.92 -7.47
CA ARG A 35 22.06 12.10 -6.30
C ARG A 35 20.81 11.24 -6.31
N MET A 36 20.92 10.03 -6.87
CA MET A 36 19.80 9.09 -6.86
C MET A 36 19.38 8.96 -5.40
N ALA A 37 18.14 9.33 -5.13
CA ALA A 37 17.63 9.30 -3.79
C ALA A 37 17.72 7.84 -3.28
N PRO A 38 18.09 7.62 -2.01
CA PRO A 38 18.30 6.26 -1.49
C PRO A 38 17.02 5.41 -1.51
N TYR A 39 15.85 6.06 -1.56
CA TYR A 39 14.53 5.43 -1.61
C TYR A 39 13.73 5.93 -2.83
N PRO A 40 12.68 5.19 -3.24
CA PRO A 40 11.80 5.63 -4.33
C PRO A 40 11.25 7.03 -4.06
N THR A 41 11.36 7.91 -5.04
CA THR A 41 10.78 9.25 -4.98
C THR A 41 9.26 9.16 -4.90
N ARG A 42 8.64 10.23 -4.42
CA ARG A 42 7.18 10.35 -4.36
C ARG A 42 6.52 10.08 -5.71
N GLU A 43 7.12 10.57 -6.80
CA GLU A 43 6.63 10.39 -8.17
C GLU A 43 6.74 8.94 -8.63
N GLU A 44 7.83 8.23 -8.30
CA GLU A 44 7.95 6.80 -8.55
C GLU A 44 6.91 6.00 -7.77
N ILE A 45 6.70 6.35 -6.49
CA ILE A 45 5.68 5.74 -5.63
C ILE A 45 4.29 5.93 -6.22
N ARG A 46 3.94 7.14 -6.65
CA ARG A 46 2.67 7.39 -7.36
C ARG A 46 2.56 6.51 -8.60
N GLY A 47 3.64 6.38 -9.38
CA GLY A 47 3.66 5.61 -10.61
C GLY A 47 3.27 4.15 -10.41
N PHE A 48 3.90 3.47 -9.45
CA PHE A 48 3.55 2.07 -9.19
C PHE A 48 2.26 1.92 -8.36
N ALA A 49 1.95 2.84 -7.44
CA ALA A 49 0.72 2.79 -6.63
C ALA A 49 -0.56 3.02 -7.43
N ALA A 50 -0.49 3.78 -8.54
CA ALA A 50 -1.61 3.94 -9.46
C ALA A 50 -2.13 2.61 -10.03
N SER A 51 -1.28 1.57 -10.11
CA SER A 51 -1.71 0.23 -10.54
C SER A 51 -2.71 -0.45 -9.60
N LEU A 52 -2.82 0.01 -8.34
CA LEU A 52 -3.79 -0.55 -7.40
C LEU A 52 -5.25 -0.27 -7.78
N ALA A 53 -5.48 0.75 -8.63
CA ALA A 53 -6.79 1.07 -9.19
C ALA A 53 -7.18 0.19 -10.39
N THR A 54 -6.24 -0.59 -10.95
CA THR A 54 -6.47 -1.42 -12.14
C THR A 54 -6.63 -2.89 -11.78
N ASP A 55 -6.96 -3.73 -12.76
CA ASP A 55 -7.01 -5.18 -12.57
C ASP A 55 -5.61 -5.80 -12.39
N ASP A 56 -4.58 -5.21 -12.99
CA ASP A 56 -3.19 -5.64 -12.83
C ASP A 56 -2.46 -4.80 -11.77
N LYS A 57 -2.42 -5.37 -10.56
CA LYS A 57 -1.74 -4.78 -9.39
C LYS A 57 -0.27 -5.17 -9.27
N SER A 58 0.26 -5.92 -10.25
CA SER A 58 1.65 -6.40 -10.20
C SER A 58 2.68 -5.27 -10.13
N PRO A 59 2.52 -4.08 -10.76
CA PRO A 59 3.51 -3.02 -10.66
C PRO A 59 3.74 -2.55 -9.21
N PHE A 60 2.68 -2.48 -8.39
CA PHE A 60 2.81 -2.20 -6.97
C PHE A 60 3.44 -3.39 -6.22
N PHE A 61 2.87 -4.60 -6.35
CA PHE A 61 3.31 -5.74 -5.56
C PHE A 61 4.74 -6.21 -5.88
N ASN A 62 5.26 -5.93 -7.07
CA ASN A 62 6.65 -6.22 -7.43
C ASN A 62 7.66 -5.32 -6.69
N ARG A 63 7.20 -4.20 -6.11
CA ARG A 63 8.03 -3.30 -5.30
C ARG A 63 7.97 -3.62 -3.80
N VAL A 64 6.97 -4.39 -3.37
CA VAL A 64 6.78 -4.77 -1.97
C VAL A 64 7.71 -5.93 -1.61
N SER A 65 8.41 -5.80 -0.48
CA SER A 65 9.21 -6.90 0.08
C SER A 65 8.38 -8.17 0.24
N THR A 66 8.95 -9.34 -0.01
CA THR A 66 8.28 -10.61 0.29
C THR A 66 8.13 -10.83 1.81
N ASN A 67 9.03 -10.23 2.61
CA ASN A 67 9.08 -10.30 4.07
C ASN A 67 8.55 -9.00 4.71
N VAL A 68 7.29 -8.65 4.45
CA VAL A 68 6.64 -7.50 5.09
C VAL A 68 6.37 -7.75 6.57
N ASP A 69 6.05 -6.70 7.33
CA ASP A 69 5.52 -6.84 8.69
C ASP A 69 4.25 -6.01 8.88
N TRP A 70 3.20 -6.34 8.11
CA TRP A 70 2.01 -5.52 7.98
C TRP A 70 0.94 -5.86 9.02
N GLU A 71 0.50 -4.85 9.76
CA GLU A 71 -0.66 -4.89 10.64
C GLU A 71 -1.86 -4.29 9.92
N VAL A 72 -2.95 -5.03 9.80
CA VAL A 72 -4.25 -4.53 9.36
C VAL A 72 -5.07 -4.28 10.63
N MET A 73 -5.26 -3.00 10.96
CA MET A 73 -5.93 -2.62 12.21
C MET A 73 -7.43 -2.92 12.19
N GLY A 74 -8.02 -3.04 13.38
CA GLY A 74 -9.46 -3.17 13.58
C GLY A 74 -9.87 -4.53 14.15
N THR A 75 -11.18 -4.76 14.27
CA THR A 75 -11.75 -5.98 14.88
C THR A 75 -12.55 -6.82 13.88
N HIS A 76 -12.25 -6.68 12.59
CA HIS A 76 -12.96 -7.34 11.50
C HIS A 76 -12.15 -8.54 10.97
N PRO A 77 -12.76 -9.48 10.22
CA PRO A 77 -12.09 -10.73 9.84
C PRO A 77 -10.83 -10.59 8.95
N ALA A 78 -10.58 -9.41 8.38
CA ALA A 78 -9.37 -9.12 7.59
C ALA A 78 -8.25 -8.48 8.44
N ALA A 79 -8.52 -8.16 9.71
CA ALA A 79 -7.56 -7.56 10.63
C ALA A 79 -6.59 -8.62 11.18
N GLY A 80 -5.37 -8.19 11.48
CA GLY A 80 -4.29 -9.06 11.95
C GLY A 80 -2.91 -8.59 11.51
N ARG A 81 -1.86 -9.26 11.97
CA ARG A 81 -0.47 -8.98 11.60
C ARG A 81 0.06 -10.07 10.69
N PHE A 82 0.70 -9.69 9.59
CA PHE A 82 1.17 -10.56 8.52
C PHE A 82 2.66 -10.33 8.30
N LYS A 83 3.45 -11.42 8.32
CA LYS A 83 4.92 -11.36 8.26
C LYS A 83 5.47 -11.66 6.86
N THR A 84 4.58 -11.95 5.92
CA THR A 84 4.92 -12.12 4.50
C THR A 84 3.83 -11.54 3.61
N LEU A 85 4.21 -11.17 2.38
CA LEU A 85 3.27 -10.64 1.39
C LEU A 85 2.20 -11.68 1.03
N ASP A 86 2.57 -12.96 0.99
CA ASP A 86 1.65 -14.06 0.68
C ASP A 86 0.64 -14.30 1.81
N GLU A 87 1.08 -14.25 3.07
CA GLU A 87 0.17 -14.29 4.23
C GLU A 87 -0.84 -13.14 4.17
N TRP A 88 -0.38 -11.93 3.86
CA TRP A 88 -1.26 -10.77 3.73
C TRP A 88 -2.25 -10.92 2.56
N LYS A 89 -1.80 -11.41 1.40
CA LYS A 89 -2.66 -11.65 0.23
C LYS A 89 -3.73 -12.70 0.53
N ALA A 90 -3.35 -13.81 1.18
CA ALA A 90 -4.29 -14.87 1.53
C ALA A 90 -5.27 -14.45 2.64
N GLY A 91 -4.77 -13.72 3.64
CA GLY A 91 -5.52 -13.23 4.78
C GLY A 91 -6.33 -11.99 4.46
N ALA A 92 -5.73 -10.81 4.60
CA ALA A 92 -6.43 -9.54 4.48
C ALA A 92 -7.10 -9.34 3.11
N LEU A 93 -6.33 -9.43 2.02
CA LEU A 93 -6.85 -9.20 0.68
C LEU A 93 -7.86 -10.31 0.28
N GLY A 94 -7.55 -11.56 0.58
CA GLY A 94 -8.41 -12.71 0.30
C GLY A 94 -9.76 -12.64 1.02
N VAL A 95 -9.80 -12.20 2.28
CA VAL A 95 -11.04 -12.00 3.05
C VAL A 95 -11.88 -10.88 2.45
N VAL A 96 -11.26 -9.75 2.09
CA VAL A 96 -11.96 -8.64 1.42
C VAL A 96 -12.56 -9.11 0.10
N GLN A 97 -11.78 -9.80 -0.74
CA GLN A 97 -12.22 -10.26 -2.06
C GLN A 97 -13.37 -11.28 -2.00
N LYS A 98 -13.46 -12.08 -0.94
CA LYS A 98 -14.60 -12.99 -0.72
C LYS A 98 -15.91 -12.23 -0.46
N THR A 99 -15.83 -11.00 0.02
CA THR A 99 -16.98 -10.16 0.39
C THR A 99 -17.44 -9.26 -0.75
N LEU A 100 -16.51 -8.81 -1.59
CA LEU A 100 -16.79 -7.93 -2.72
C LEU A 100 -17.37 -8.68 -3.92
N LYS A 101 -18.21 -7.98 -4.69
CA LYS A 101 -18.78 -8.47 -5.94
C LYS A 101 -17.72 -8.55 -7.03
N ASP A 102 -16.92 -7.50 -7.14
CA ASP A 102 -15.87 -7.32 -8.14
C ASP A 102 -14.49 -7.27 -7.45
N GLN A 103 -13.40 -7.24 -8.23
CA GLN A 103 -12.06 -7.05 -7.67
C GLN A 103 -11.96 -5.69 -6.97
N ILE A 104 -11.28 -5.65 -5.81
CA ILE A 104 -11.05 -4.36 -5.15
C ILE A 104 -10.17 -3.46 -6.03
N GLN A 105 -10.63 -2.23 -6.24
CA GLN A 105 -9.84 -1.16 -6.85
C GLN A 105 -9.56 -0.12 -5.78
N LEU A 106 -8.28 0.28 -5.66
CA LEU A 106 -7.82 1.25 -4.69
C LEU A 106 -7.27 2.46 -5.46
N GLU A 107 -8.02 3.54 -5.44
CA GLU A 107 -7.63 4.79 -6.08
C GLU A 107 -6.59 5.51 -5.23
N LEU A 108 -5.53 6.00 -5.86
CA LEU A 108 -4.48 6.75 -5.18
C LEU A 108 -4.95 8.17 -4.89
N VAL A 109 -5.04 8.53 -3.61
CA VAL A 109 -5.42 9.87 -3.16
C VAL A 109 -4.18 10.74 -2.94
N ASN A 110 -3.20 10.22 -2.20
CA ASN A 110 -2.01 10.98 -1.83
C ASN A 110 -0.79 10.09 -1.61
N VAL A 111 0.39 10.70 -1.73
CA VAL A 111 1.67 10.11 -1.33
C VAL A 111 2.45 11.17 -0.56
N ILE A 112 2.89 10.83 0.65
CA ILE A 112 3.74 11.64 1.51
C ILE A 112 5.04 10.87 1.71
N GLY A 113 6.16 11.59 1.72
CA GLY A 113 7.51 11.04 1.84
C GLY A 113 8.09 10.36 0.60
N GLY A 114 9.09 9.50 0.81
CA GLY A 114 9.96 8.93 -0.22
C GLY A 114 11.18 9.81 -0.56
N GLY A 115 12.01 9.29 -1.48
CA GLY A 115 13.24 9.94 -1.92
C GLY A 115 14.35 9.82 -0.87
N ASP A 116 14.59 10.90 -0.13
CA ASP A 116 15.56 10.91 0.97
C ASP A 116 15.00 10.29 2.26
N GLU A 117 13.68 10.17 2.37
CA GLU A 117 12.98 9.59 3.51
C GLU A 117 12.81 8.08 3.31
N GLU A 118 13.22 7.30 4.32
CA GLU A 118 13.12 5.83 4.33
C GLU A 118 11.70 5.29 4.48
N TRP A 119 10.74 6.19 4.60
CA TRP A 119 9.33 5.90 4.76
C TRP A 119 8.54 6.68 3.71
N ALA A 120 7.43 6.10 3.31
CA ALA A 120 6.38 6.84 2.62
C ALA A 120 5.02 6.42 3.17
N VAL A 121 4.06 7.33 3.03
CA VAL A 121 2.64 7.12 3.34
C VAL A 121 1.86 7.24 2.04
N ILE A 122 1.09 6.23 1.70
CA ILE A 122 0.16 6.21 0.57
C ILE A 122 -1.26 6.22 1.12
N GLU A 123 -2.02 7.24 0.76
CA GLU A 123 -3.46 7.31 1.03
C GLU A 123 -4.23 6.78 -0.18
N LEU A 124 -5.12 5.82 0.06
CA LEU A 124 -5.94 5.17 -0.96
C LEU A 124 -7.42 5.26 -0.62
N GLU A 125 -8.27 5.32 -1.64
CA GLU A 125 -9.71 5.22 -1.55
C GLU A 125 -10.21 3.93 -2.20
N ALA A 126 -11.04 3.17 -1.47
CA ALA A 126 -11.71 1.99 -1.97
C ALA A 126 -13.19 2.27 -2.17
N ASN A 127 -13.67 2.19 -3.41
CA ASN A 127 -15.09 2.29 -3.76
C ASN A 127 -15.56 0.97 -4.36
N ALA A 128 -16.27 0.17 -3.56
CA ALA A 128 -16.66 -1.18 -3.95
C ALA A 128 -18.12 -1.51 -3.62
N VAL A 129 -18.61 -2.59 -4.22
CA VAL A 129 -19.93 -3.16 -3.94
C VAL A 129 -19.75 -4.57 -3.39
N CYS A 130 -20.35 -4.84 -2.24
CA CYS A 130 -20.38 -6.18 -1.63
C CYS A 130 -21.32 -7.11 -2.41
N LYS A 131 -21.13 -8.42 -2.28
CA LYS A 131 -22.01 -9.44 -2.90
C LYS A 131 -23.49 -9.33 -2.50
N ASN A 132 -23.77 -8.71 -1.36
CA ASN A 132 -25.13 -8.43 -0.89
C ASN A 132 -25.71 -7.09 -1.41
N GLY A 133 -25.05 -6.42 -2.35
CA GLY A 133 -25.50 -5.17 -2.97
C GLY A 133 -25.22 -3.91 -2.15
N LYS A 134 -24.63 -4.00 -0.95
CA LYS A 134 -24.26 -2.82 -0.15
C LYS A 134 -22.97 -2.20 -0.68
N LYS A 135 -22.88 -0.87 -0.67
CA LYS A 135 -21.64 -0.15 -0.95
C LYS A 135 -20.66 -0.32 0.22
N ALA A 136 -19.39 -0.56 -0.12
CA ALA A 136 -18.26 -0.54 0.78
C ALA A 136 -17.35 0.62 0.36
N MET A 137 -17.18 1.59 1.27
CA MET A 137 -16.27 2.71 1.08
C MET A 137 -15.27 2.69 2.24
N ALA A 138 -13.98 2.79 1.93
CA ALA A 138 -12.93 2.84 2.94
C ALA A 138 -11.75 3.68 2.43
N ILE A 139 -11.16 4.48 3.31
CA ILE A 139 -9.85 5.08 3.08
C ILE A 139 -8.84 4.17 3.77
N LYS A 140 -7.79 3.80 3.04
CA LYS A 140 -6.71 2.95 3.56
C LYS A 140 -5.38 3.64 3.37
N GLN A 141 -4.64 3.74 4.46
CA GLN A 141 -3.27 4.18 4.44
C GLN A 141 -2.35 2.95 4.36
N PHE A 142 -1.34 3.02 3.50
CA PHE A 142 -0.25 2.07 3.45
C PHE A 142 1.04 2.81 3.64
N ASP A 143 1.88 2.30 4.53
CA ASP A 143 3.22 2.81 4.66
C ASP A 143 4.17 1.86 3.92
N VAL A 144 5.03 2.43 3.08
CA VAL A 144 5.86 1.73 2.08
C VAL A 144 7.33 1.90 2.39
#